data_AF-A0A0F9R9F3-F1
#
_entry.id   AF-A0A0F9R9F3-F1
#
_cell.length_a   1.000
_cell.length_b   1.000
_cell.length_c   1.000
_cell.angle_alpha   90.00
_cell.angle_beta   90.00
_cell.angle_gamma   90.00
#
_symmetry.space_group_name_H-M   'P 1'
#
loop_
_entity.id
_entity.type
_entity.pdbx_description
1 polymer ?
#
loop_
_entity_poly.entity_id
_entity_poly.type
_entity_poly.pdbx_seq_one_letter_code
_entity_poly.pdbx_strand_id
1 'polypeptide(L)'
;MVTATAEQVAQRKAPIHTSTNIPIVNTERLLESLTYGVPPQRRIITAGVFRKRLDLIRDCLMSLGYPTWRRSIILELVRLYAYYGKVYPKASHIAEDAYCSKRTFWRAVQQLEQDGLIERSNRFLHHLQISNCYRLDKLILILTRYITEHAEHQFAEHAPDFLFQTGKVFWTLIWTMRVRLRDPVPITAMA
;
A
#
# COMPACT_ATOMS: atom_id res chain seq x y z
N MET A 1 -8.55 35.88 -11.59
CA MET A 1 -8.74 34.49 -11.12
C MET A 1 -7.67 33.63 -11.75
N VAL A 2 -6.63 33.27 -10.99
CA VAL A 2 -5.55 32.40 -11.48
C VAL A 2 -6.01 30.96 -11.25
N THR A 3 -6.28 30.24 -12.33
CA THR A 3 -6.55 28.80 -12.32
C THR A 3 -5.28 28.07 -11.89
N ALA A 4 -5.24 27.65 -10.62
CA ALA A 4 -4.22 26.75 -10.12
C ALA A 4 -4.22 25.49 -11.00
N THR A 5 -3.22 25.38 -11.86
CA THR A 5 -3.04 24.19 -12.69
C THR A 5 -2.63 23.08 -11.74
N ALA A 6 -3.50 22.09 -11.52
CA ALA A 6 -3.19 20.93 -10.70
C ALA A 6 -1.91 20.28 -11.26
N GLU A 7 -0.81 20.40 -10.50
CA GLU A 7 0.49 19.85 -10.84
C GLU A 7 0.32 18.36 -11.19
N GLN A 8 0.93 17.89 -12.29
CA GLN A 8 0.85 16.49 -12.68
C GLN A 8 1.46 15.61 -11.57
N VAL A 9 0.59 15.01 -10.76
CA VAL A 9 0.86 14.19 -9.56
C VAL A 9 1.82 13.00 -9.80
N ALA A 10 2.07 12.67 -11.07
CA ALA A 10 2.96 11.60 -11.49
C ALA A 10 4.45 11.89 -11.21
N GLN A 11 4.88 13.15 -11.22
CA GLN A 11 6.28 13.54 -11.00
C GLN A 11 6.41 14.39 -9.73
N ARG A 12 6.69 13.75 -8.58
CA ARG A 12 7.20 14.48 -7.42
C ARG A 12 8.69 14.75 -7.66
N LYS A 13 9.09 16.02 -7.61
CA LYS A 13 10.49 16.44 -7.78
C LYS A 13 11.37 15.72 -6.74
N ALA A 14 12.59 15.36 -7.14
CA ALA A 14 13.59 14.87 -6.19
C ALA A 14 13.83 15.94 -5.11
N PRO A 15 14.04 15.55 -3.84
CA PRO A 15 14.46 16.52 -2.83
C PRO A 15 15.75 17.21 -3.29
N ILE A 16 15.78 18.55 -3.20
CA ILE A 16 16.96 19.34 -3.50
C ILE A 16 17.99 19.01 -2.42
N HIS A 17 19.09 18.34 -2.78
CA HIS A 17 20.21 18.17 -1.87
C HIS A 17 20.86 19.53 -1.63
N THR A 18 20.55 20.18 -0.52
CA THR A 18 21.40 21.24 0.03
C THR A 18 22.63 20.54 0.58
N SER A 19 23.76 20.68 -0.09
CA SER A 19 25.03 20.11 0.35
C SER A 19 25.56 20.88 1.54
N THR A 20 25.01 20.63 2.72
CA THR A 20 25.74 20.85 3.97
C THR A 20 26.55 19.58 4.24
N ASN A 21 27.88 19.75 4.32
CA ASN A 21 28.82 18.69 4.66
C ASN A 21 28.41 17.99 5.97
N ILE A 22 27.71 16.86 5.84
CA ILE A 22 27.52 15.87 6.89
C ILE A 22 27.85 14.52 6.24
N PRO A 23 29.11 14.06 6.29
CA PRO A 23 29.48 12.77 5.74
C PRO A 23 29.04 11.72 6.76
N ILE A 24 27.79 11.31 6.65
CA ILE A 24 27.12 10.04 7.02
C ILE A 24 25.65 10.36 6.76
N VAL A 25 25.26 10.54 5.49
CA VAL A 25 23.84 10.54 5.13
C VAL A 25 23.38 9.08 5.18
N ASN A 26 23.21 8.63 6.41
CA ASN A 26 22.38 7.53 6.89
C ASN A 26 21.97 6.54 5.78
N THR A 27 22.94 5.72 5.35
CA THR A 27 22.77 4.68 4.32
C THR A 27 21.60 3.76 4.67
N GLU A 28 21.32 3.55 5.96
CA GLU A 28 20.14 2.84 6.47
C GLU A 28 18.82 3.56 6.15
N ARG A 29 18.70 4.88 6.39
CA ARG A 29 17.52 5.66 5.95
C ARG A 29 17.36 5.66 4.42
N LEU A 30 18.47 5.70 3.67
CA LEU A 30 18.45 5.65 2.23
C LEU A 30 17.99 4.27 1.74
N LEU A 31 18.55 3.19 2.27
CA LEU A 31 18.14 1.80 2.02
C LEU A 31 16.69 1.57 2.43
N GLU A 32 16.25 2.03 3.60
CA GLU A 32 14.86 1.94 4.05
C GLU A 32 13.88 2.63 3.08
N SER A 33 14.28 3.77 2.52
CA SER A 33 13.50 4.48 1.50
C SER A 33 13.51 3.76 0.14
N LEU A 34 14.58 3.00 -0.15
CA LEU A 34 14.77 2.24 -1.36
C LEU A 34 14.19 0.82 -1.31
N THR A 35 13.92 0.27 -0.13
CA THR A 35 13.59 -1.16 0.05
C THR A 35 12.45 -1.40 1.05
N TYR A 36 11.38 -0.60 1.00
CA TYR A 36 10.19 -0.93 1.79
C TYR A 36 9.60 -2.29 1.39
N GLY A 37 9.65 -3.28 2.28
CA GLY A 37 9.01 -4.57 2.07
C GLY A 37 8.60 -5.20 3.39
N VAL A 38 7.43 -5.83 3.39
CA VAL A 38 6.96 -6.62 4.53
C VAL A 38 7.67 -7.98 4.50
N PRO A 39 8.43 -8.35 5.55
CA PRO A 39 9.17 -9.60 5.57
C PRO A 39 8.21 -10.79 5.56
N PRO A 40 8.61 -11.96 5.02
CA PRO A 40 7.72 -13.11 4.86
C PRO A 40 6.94 -13.51 6.12
N GLN A 41 7.58 -13.43 7.29
CA GLN A 41 7.00 -13.78 8.59
C GLN A 41 5.88 -12.82 9.04
N ARG A 42 5.83 -11.60 8.48
CA ARG A 42 4.81 -10.58 8.78
C ARG A 42 3.80 -10.39 7.65
N ARG A 43 3.91 -11.17 6.56
CA ARG A 43 2.96 -11.09 5.44
C ARG A 43 1.68 -11.83 5.77
N ILE A 44 0.64 -11.06 6.08
CA ILE A 44 -0.67 -11.59 6.44
C ILE A 44 -1.39 -12.20 5.22
N ILE A 45 -1.52 -11.40 4.15
CA ILE A 45 -2.04 -11.90 2.86
C ILE A 45 -0.86 -12.47 2.07
N THR A 46 -0.71 -13.79 2.08
CA THR A 46 0.24 -14.54 1.25
C THR A 46 -0.34 -14.85 -0.13
N ALA A 47 0.50 -15.28 -1.08
CA ALA A 47 0.02 -15.71 -2.40
C ALA A 47 -1.06 -16.82 -2.32
N GLY A 48 -0.94 -17.73 -1.35
CA GLY A 48 -1.94 -18.77 -1.10
C GLY A 48 -3.28 -18.19 -0.63
N VAL A 49 -3.23 -17.24 0.31
CA VAL A 49 -4.43 -16.54 0.80
C VAL A 49 -5.08 -15.73 -0.31
N PHE A 50 -4.28 -14.95 -1.06
CA PHE A 50 -4.78 -14.13 -2.17
C PHE A 50 -5.56 -14.97 -3.19
N ARG A 51 -5.04 -16.14 -3.56
CA ARG A 51 -5.72 -17.05 -4.50
C ARG A 51 -6.99 -17.66 -3.89
N LYS A 52 -6.89 -18.20 -2.66
CA LYS A 52 -8.00 -18.90 -2.00
C LYS A 52 -9.15 -17.97 -1.56
N ARG A 53 -8.86 -16.70 -1.29
CA ARG A 53 -9.80 -15.71 -0.75
C ARG A 53 -10.02 -14.54 -1.72
N LEU A 54 -9.76 -14.73 -3.01
CA LEU A 54 -9.89 -13.68 -4.02
C LEU A 54 -11.30 -13.08 -4.06
N ASP A 55 -12.33 -13.91 -3.89
CA ASP A 55 -13.72 -13.46 -3.91
C ASP A 55 -14.05 -12.58 -2.70
N LEU A 56 -13.63 -12.96 -1.49
CA LEU A 56 -13.79 -12.11 -0.30
C LEU A 56 -12.98 -10.81 -0.40
N ILE A 57 -11.80 -10.83 -1.01
CA ILE A 57 -11.03 -9.61 -1.30
C ILE A 57 -11.85 -8.72 -2.25
N ARG A 58 -12.43 -9.28 -3.31
CA ARG A 58 -13.29 -8.51 -4.24
C ARG A 58 -14.53 -7.96 -3.56
N ASP A 59 -15.16 -8.73 -2.69
CA ASP A 59 -16.34 -8.31 -1.91
C ASP A 59 -16.01 -7.18 -0.96
N CYS A 60 -14.87 -7.24 -0.27
CA CYS A 60 -14.36 -6.14 0.54
C CYS A 60 -14.17 -4.88 -0.29
N LEU A 61 -13.57 -5.00 -1.48
CA LEU A 61 -13.39 -3.82 -2.34
C LEU A 61 -14.72 -3.28 -2.88
N MET A 62 -15.75 -4.12 -3.04
CA MET A 62 -17.11 -3.67 -3.37
C MET A 62 -17.76 -2.93 -2.20
N SER A 63 -17.64 -3.46 -0.98
CA SER A 63 -18.22 -2.83 0.22
C SER A 63 -17.56 -1.49 0.55
N LEU A 64 -16.28 -1.31 0.19
CA LEU A 64 -15.58 -0.02 0.21
C LEU A 64 -16.02 0.95 -0.92
N GLY A 65 -16.95 0.55 -1.79
CA GLY A 65 -17.51 1.39 -2.84
C GLY A 65 -16.61 1.55 -4.08
N TYR A 66 -15.62 0.67 -4.27
CA TYR A 66 -14.71 0.81 -5.40
C TYR A 66 -15.28 0.26 -6.72
N PRO A 67 -15.27 1.06 -7.80
CA PRO A 67 -15.76 0.61 -9.11
C PRO A 67 -14.83 -0.46 -9.70
N THR A 68 -15.36 -1.29 -10.60
CA THR A 68 -14.65 -2.44 -11.19
C THR A 68 -13.24 -2.11 -11.71
N TRP A 69 -13.07 -1.03 -12.45
CA TRP A 69 -11.76 -0.63 -12.98
C TRP A 69 -10.72 -0.35 -11.88
N ARG A 70 -11.15 0.23 -10.76
CA ARG A 70 -10.26 0.54 -9.64
C ARG A 70 -9.92 -0.74 -8.86
N ARG A 71 -10.92 -1.63 -8.71
CA ARG A 71 -10.71 -2.95 -8.10
C ARG A 71 -9.65 -3.76 -8.83
N SER A 72 -9.63 -3.77 -10.16
CA SER A 72 -8.59 -4.45 -10.94
C SER A 72 -7.18 -3.95 -10.60
N ILE A 73 -6.99 -2.64 -10.51
CA ILE A 73 -5.70 -2.04 -10.14
C ILE A 73 -5.32 -2.39 -8.69
N ILE A 74 -6.28 -2.31 -7.75
CA ILE A 74 -6.05 -2.65 -6.35
C ILE A 74 -5.65 -4.13 -6.21
N LEU A 75 -6.37 -5.02 -6.89
CA LEU A 75 -6.09 -6.46 -6.89
C LEU A 75 -4.68 -6.75 -7.41
N GLU A 76 -4.22 -6.03 -8.42
CA GLU A 76 -2.88 -6.19 -8.96
C GLU A 76 -1.79 -5.71 -7.99
N LEU A 77 -2.01 -4.59 -7.30
CA LEU A 77 -1.12 -4.13 -6.23
C LEU A 77 -1.09 -5.12 -5.05
N VAL A 78 -2.24 -5.65 -4.63
CA VAL A 78 -2.36 -6.66 -3.58
C VAL A 78 -1.71 -7.98 -4.01
N ARG A 79 -1.81 -8.36 -5.29
CA ARG A 79 -1.09 -9.52 -5.84
C ARG A 79 0.40 -9.35 -5.67
N LEU A 80 0.99 -8.21 -6.08
CA LEU A 80 2.42 -7.97 -5.90
C LEU A 80 2.85 -8.03 -4.42
N TYR A 81 2.04 -7.48 -3.52
CA TYR A 81 2.26 -7.60 -2.09
C TYR A 81 2.28 -9.08 -1.64
N ALA A 82 1.27 -9.85 -2.05
CA ALA A 82 1.11 -11.24 -1.61
C ALA A 82 2.28 -12.15 -2.03
N TYR A 83 2.86 -11.90 -3.21
CA TYR A 83 3.98 -12.69 -3.72
C TYR A 83 5.33 -12.21 -3.19
N TYR A 84 5.55 -10.89 -3.11
CA TYR A 84 6.89 -10.34 -2.89
C TYR A 84 7.06 -9.57 -1.58
N GLY A 85 5.96 -9.20 -0.91
CA GLY A 85 5.97 -8.27 0.23
C GLY A 85 6.39 -6.85 -0.14
N LYS A 86 6.69 -6.60 -1.42
CA LYS A 86 7.24 -5.37 -1.99
C LYS A 86 6.42 -5.01 -3.21
N VAL A 87 5.94 -3.77 -3.28
CA VAL A 87 5.09 -3.29 -4.38
C VAL A 87 5.79 -2.13 -5.06
N TYR A 88 6.62 -2.44 -6.07
CA TYR A 88 7.39 -1.44 -6.82
C TYR A 88 7.12 -1.39 -8.33
N PRO A 89 5.88 -1.63 -8.81
CA PRO A 89 5.66 -1.67 -10.24
C PRO A 89 5.92 -0.31 -10.89
N LYS A 90 6.37 -0.37 -12.15
CA LYS A 90 6.23 0.77 -13.06
C LYS A 90 4.78 0.86 -13.49
N ALA A 91 4.27 2.08 -13.63
CA ALA A 91 2.90 2.32 -14.08
C ALA A 91 2.58 1.66 -15.42
N SER A 92 3.57 1.50 -16.32
CA SER A 92 3.43 0.76 -17.58
C SER A 92 3.06 -0.70 -17.37
N HIS A 93 3.77 -1.40 -16.49
CA HIS A 93 3.56 -2.84 -16.28
C HIS A 93 2.17 -3.12 -15.71
N ILE A 94 1.72 -2.31 -14.74
CA ILE A 94 0.37 -2.48 -14.16
C ILE A 94 -0.70 -2.06 -15.16
N ALA A 95 -0.46 -1.02 -15.95
CA ALA A 95 -1.38 -0.61 -16.99
C ALA A 95 -1.62 -1.74 -17.98
N GLU A 96 -0.57 -2.45 -18.38
CA GLU A 96 -0.65 -3.64 -19.23
C GLU A 96 -1.38 -4.80 -18.53
N ASP A 97 -0.94 -5.20 -17.33
CA ASP A 97 -1.50 -6.34 -16.59
C ASP A 97 -2.97 -6.14 -16.18
N ALA A 98 -3.36 -4.91 -15.82
CA ALA A 98 -4.72 -4.56 -15.43
C ALA A 98 -5.59 -4.08 -16.61
N TYR A 99 -5.10 -4.20 -17.85
CA TYR A 99 -5.78 -3.75 -19.07
C TYR A 99 -6.32 -2.31 -18.99
N CYS A 100 -5.51 -1.39 -18.45
CA CYS A 100 -5.89 0.02 -18.26
C CYS A 100 -4.84 0.99 -18.79
N SER A 101 -5.18 2.27 -18.93
CA SER A 101 -4.18 3.28 -19.30
C SER A 101 -3.30 3.68 -18.11
N LYS A 102 -2.07 4.14 -18.36
CA LYS A 102 -1.20 4.74 -17.32
C LYS A 102 -1.90 5.86 -16.55
N ARG A 103 -2.73 6.65 -17.24
CA ARG A 103 -3.53 7.73 -16.64
C ARG A 103 -4.57 7.18 -15.66
N THR A 104 -5.24 6.08 -16.03
CA THR A 104 -6.21 5.39 -15.18
C THR A 104 -5.53 4.82 -13.94
N PHE A 105 -4.36 4.19 -14.10
CA PHE A 105 -3.55 3.72 -12.97
C PHE A 105 -3.21 4.85 -12.00
N TRP A 106 -2.69 5.97 -12.51
CA TRP A 106 -2.34 7.11 -11.67
C TRP A 106 -3.53 7.74 -10.95
N ARG A 107 -4.70 7.80 -11.61
CA ARG A 107 -5.94 8.24 -10.96
C ARG A 107 -6.35 7.32 -9.82
N ALA A 108 -6.25 6.00 -9.99
CA ALA A 108 -6.52 5.05 -8.91
C ALA A 108 -5.57 5.24 -7.73
N VAL A 109 -4.26 5.32 -8.00
CA VAL A 109 -3.23 5.54 -6.97
C VAL A 109 -3.51 6.82 -6.19
N GLN A 110 -3.79 7.93 -6.88
CA GLN A 110 -4.06 9.21 -6.23
C GLN A 110 -5.28 9.12 -5.30
N GLN A 111 -6.35 8.46 -5.74
CA GLN A 111 -7.55 8.26 -4.93
C GLN A 111 -7.28 7.36 -3.72
N LEU A 112 -6.52 6.28 -3.88
CA LEU A 112 -6.12 5.43 -2.77
C LEU A 112 -5.21 6.14 -1.75
N GLU A 113 -4.35 7.08 -2.20
CA GLU A 113 -3.57 7.96 -1.32
C GLU A 113 -4.50 8.92 -0.55
N GLN A 114 -5.51 9.49 -1.22
CA GLN A 114 -6.51 10.38 -0.61
C GLN A 114 -7.37 9.65 0.43
N ASP A 115 -7.74 8.40 0.15
CA ASP A 115 -8.48 7.52 1.07
C ASP A 115 -7.59 7.06 2.25
N GLY A 116 -6.30 7.38 2.25
CA GLY A 116 -5.34 6.97 3.28
C GLY A 116 -5.04 5.47 3.30
N LEU A 117 -5.40 4.73 2.24
CA LEU A 117 -5.23 3.29 2.14
C LEU A 117 -3.84 2.87 1.70
N ILE A 118 -3.18 3.71 0.90
CA ILE A 118 -1.83 3.46 0.42
C ILE A 118 -0.96 4.69 0.65
N GLU A 119 0.33 4.47 0.85
CA GLU A 119 1.34 5.53 0.81
C GLU A 119 2.28 5.30 -0.37
N ARG A 120 2.56 6.33 -1.15
CA ARG A 120 3.53 6.26 -2.24
C ARG A 120 4.81 7.02 -1.90
N SER A 121 5.95 6.39 -2.17
CA SER A 121 7.27 7.01 -2.10
C SER A 121 8.00 6.82 -3.43
N ASN A 122 8.61 7.88 -3.96
CA ASN A 122 9.42 7.77 -5.17
C ASN A 122 10.77 7.10 -4.83
N ARG A 123 11.23 6.19 -5.69
CA ARG A 123 12.54 5.54 -5.54
C ARG A 123 13.51 6.14 -6.54
N PHE A 124 14.65 6.60 -6.06
CA PHE A 124 15.70 7.24 -6.86
C PHE A 124 17.00 6.46 -6.81
N LEU A 125 17.72 6.40 -7.91
CA LEU A 125 19.10 5.93 -8.00
C LEU A 125 19.91 6.98 -8.75
N HIS A 126 20.98 7.50 -8.14
CA HIS A 126 21.79 8.59 -8.72
C HIS A 126 20.93 9.76 -9.27
N HIS A 127 19.99 10.24 -8.45
CA HIS A 127 19.02 11.32 -8.79
C HIS A 127 18.00 10.98 -9.89
N LEU A 128 18.06 9.80 -10.51
CA LEU A 128 17.07 9.33 -11.48
C LEU A 128 15.99 8.52 -10.78
N GLN A 129 14.72 8.85 -11.04
CA GLN A 129 13.61 8.06 -10.51
C GLN A 129 13.55 6.71 -11.25
N ILE A 130 13.76 5.62 -10.51
CA ILE A 130 13.76 4.25 -11.07
C ILE A 130 12.39 3.58 -10.98
N SER A 131 11.62 3.87 -9.93
CA SER A 131 10.26 3.36 -9.73
C SER A 131 9.54 4.14 -8.63
N ASN A 132 8.33 3.70 -8.29
CA ASN A 132 7.68 4.05 -7.03
C ASN A 132 7.72 2.87 -6.07
N CYS A 133 7.53 3.15 -4.80
CA CYS A 133 7.15 2.21 -3.77
C CYS A 133 5.73 2.51 -3.33
N TYR A 134 4.89 1.49 -3.29
CA TYR A 134 3.52 1.56 -2.79
C TYR A 134 3.42 0.74 -1.50
N ARG A 135 3.10 1.41 -0.40
CA ARG A 135 2.83 0.76 0.88
C ARG A 135 1.34 0.50 0.97
N LEU A 136 0.97 -0.77 1.13
CA LEU A 136 -0.44 -1.20 1.18
C LEU A 136 -0.87 -1.58 2.60
N ASP A 137 -0.09 -1.27 3.61
CA ASP A 137 -0.21 -1.83 4.98
C ASP A 137 -1.63 -1.72 5.56
N LYS A 138 -2.23 -0.53 5.44
CA LYS A 138 -3.59 -0.27 5.93
C LYS A 138 -4.63 -1.02 5.11
N LEU A 139 -4.51 -0.98 3.77
CA LEU A 139 -5.36 -1.77 2.88
C LEU A 139 -5.29 -3.27 3.20
N ILE A 140 -4.08 -3.82 3.40
CA ILE A 140 -3.89 -5.23 3.75
C ILE A 140 -4.58 -5.55 5.07
N LEU A 141 -4.49 -4.67 6.07
CA LEU A 141 -5.15 -4.88 7.36
C LEU A 141 -6.68 -4.84 7.25
N ILE A 142 -7.23 -3.95 6.43
CA ILE A 142 -8.66 -3.87 6.11
C ILE A 142 -9.14 -5.14 5.41
N LEU A 143 -8.44 -5.57 4.36
CA LEU A 143 -8.75 -6.80 3.64
C LEU A 143 -8.67 -8.01 4.57
N THR A 144 -7.65 -8.05 5.43
CA THR A 144 -7.47 -9.11 6.42
C THR A 144 -8.65 -9.14 7.39
N ARG A 145 -9.06 -7.99 7.92
CA ARG A 145 -10.22 -7.90 8.81
C ARG A 145 -11.48 -8.44 8.15
N TYR A 146 -11.77 -7.98 6.93
CA TYR A 146 -12.96 -8.44 6.21
C TYR A 146 -12.92 -9.96 6.00
N ILE A 147 -11.77 -10.52 5.59
CA ILE A 147 -11.61 -11.97 5.48
C ILE A 147 -11.84 -12.65 6.84
N THR A 148 -11.31 -12.13 7.96
CA THR A 148 -11.54 -12.74 9.28
C THR A 148 -13.00 -12.72 9.72
N GLU A 149 -13.76 -11.69 9.34
CA GLU A 149 -15.19 -11.58 9.69
C GLU A 149 -16.08 -12.49 8.83
N HIS A 150 -15.64 -12.79 7.61
CA HIS A 150 -16.45 -13.48 6.60
C HIS A 150 -15.93 -14.86 6.18
N ALA A 151 -14.74 -15.28 6.64
CA ALA A 151 -14.18 -16.60 6.38
C ALA A 151 -14.21 -17.48 7.64
N GLU A 152 -14.34 -18.80 7.45
CA GLU A 152 -14.18 -19.80 8.51
C GLU A 152 -12.76 -19.75 9.14
N HIS A 153 -12.66 -20.10 10.43
CA HIS A 153 -11.61 -19.79 11.43
C HIS A 153 -10.11 -19.99 11.08
N GLN A 154 -9.75 -20.42 9.88
CA GLN A 154 -8.38 -20.80 9.50
C GLN A 154 -7.41 -19.64 9.27
N PHE A 155 -7.86 -18.38 9.33
CA PHE A 155 -7.02 -17.22 9.00
C PHE A 155 -6.44 -16.50 10.24
N ALA A 156 -6.83 -16.91 11.45
CA ALA A 156 -6.54 -16.19 12.67
C ALA A 156 -5.07 -16.26 13.14
N GLU A 157 -4.33 -17.31 12.80
CA GLU A 157 -2.99 -17.57 13.35
C GLU A 157 -1.89 -16.59 12.90
N HIS A 158 -2.16 -15.78 11.86
CA HIS A 158 -1.20 -14.80 11.33
C HIS A 158 -1.74 -13.37 11.27
N ALA A 159 -2.94 -13.16 11.83
CA ALA A 159 -3.56 -11.86 11.95
C ALA A 159 -2.91 -11.07 13.10
N PRO A 160 -2.58 -9.77 12.92
CA PRO A 160 -2.06 -8.95 14.01
C PRO A 160 -3.02 -8.92 15.20
N ASP A 161 -2.49 -8.93 16.43
CA ASP A 161 -3.27 -8.87 17.68
C ASP A 161 -4.33 -7.76 17.69
N PHE A 162 -4.01 -6.62 17.08
CA PHE A 162 -4.94 -5.51 16.90
C PHE A 162 -6.26 -5.91 16.26
N LEU A 163 -6.25 -6.83 15.28
CA LEU A 163 -7.48 -7.29 14.64
C LEU A 163 -8.43 -7.95 15.62
N PHE A 164 -7.91 -8.64 16.63
CA PHE A 164 -8.71 -9.31 17.64
C PHE A 164 -9.10 -8.36 18.76
N GLN A 165 -8.15 -7.56 19.26
CA GLN A 165 -8.37 -6.64 20.37
C GLN A 165 -9.38 -5.53 20.04
N THR A 166 -9.43 -5.08 18.79
CA THR A 166 -10.33 -3.99 18.40
C THR A 166 -11.76 -4.42 18.13
N GLY A 167 -12.07 -5.73 18.14
CA GLY A 167 -13.46 -6.23 18.10
C GLY A 167 -14.37 -5.44 17.16
N LYS A 168 -15.52 -4.97 17.65
CA LYS A 168 -16.50 -4.21 16.85
C LYS A 168 -16.07 -2.79 16.46
N VAL A 169 -15.01 -2.24 17.07
CA VAL A 169 -14.57 -0.85 16.84
C VAL A 169 -13.46 -0.71 15.79
N PHE A 170 -12.97 -1.83 15.25
CA PHE A 170 -11.92 -1.85 14.21
C PHE A 170 -12.21 -0.86 13.08
N TRP A 171 -13.42 -0.93 12.51
CA TRP A 171 -13.81 -0.15 11.33
C TRP A 171 -13.85 1.36 11.59
N THR A 172 -13.99 1.78 12.85
CA THR A 172 -13.90 3.19 13.24
C THR A 172 -12.45 3.61 13.47
N LEU A 173 -11.65 2.75 14.12
CA LEU A 173 -10.27 3.08 14.51
C LEU A 173 -9.29 3.04 13.34
N ILE A 174 -9.44 2.11 12.40
CA ILE A 174 -8.43 1.86 11.35
C ILE A 174 -8.09 3.11 10.52
N TRP A 175 -9.05 4.03 10.40
CA TRP A 175 -8.88 5.28 9.65
C TRP A 175 -7.98 6.29 10.35
N THR A 176 -7.94 6.30 11.69
CA THR A 176 -7.12 7.21 12.50
C THR A 176 -5.77 6.60 12.92
N MET A 177 -5.52 5.35 12.53
CA MET A 177 -4.29 4.64 12.86
C MET A 177 -3.28 4.72 11.71
N ARG A 178 -2.01 4.79 12.08
CA ARG A 178 -0.88 4.54 11.18
C ARG A 178 -0.54 3.05 11.23
N VAL A 179 -0.47 2.43 10.06
CA VAL A 179 -0.16 1.00 9.92
C VAL A 179 1.16 0.82 9.17
N ARG A 180 2.06 0.04 9.74
CA ARG A 180 3.40 -0.32 9.24
C ARG A 180 3.69 -1.79 9.52
N LEU A 181 3.20 -2.68 8.66
CA LEU A 181 3.35 -4.13 8.85
C LEU A 181 4.82 -4.61 8.88
N ARG A 182 5.76 -3.81 8.37
CA ARG A 182 7.19 -4.10 8.49
C ARG A 182 7.74 -3.90 9.91
N ASP A 183 7.14 -3.03 10.73
CA ASP A 183 7.70 -2.58 12.01
C ASP A 183 7.35 -3.59 13.13
N PRO A 184 8.14 -3.68 14.21
CA PRO A 184 7.84 -4.58 15.35
C PRO A 184 6.50 -4.26 16.04
N VAL A 185 6.18 -2.97 16.14
CA VAL A 185 4.87 -2.47 16.58
C VAL A 185 4.19 -1.88 15.35
N PRO A 186 3.40 -2.68 14.61
CA PRO A 186 2.95 -2.30 13.28
C PRO A 186 1.82 -1.29 13.29
N ILE A 187 1.23 -0.95 14.44
CA ILE A 187 0.06 -0.09 14.53
C ILE A 187 0.27 0.93 15.63
N THR A 188 0.13 2.20 15.26
CA THR A 188 0.32 3.35 16.16
C THR A 188 -0.78 4.38 15.91
N ALA A 189 -1.31 5.00 16.97
CA ALA A 189 -2.23 6.13 16.80
C ALA A 189 -1.54 7.27 16.04
N MET A 190 -2.27 7.94 15.16
CA MET A 190 -1.80 9.19 14.57
C MET A 190 -1.95 10.29 15.62
N ALA A 191 -0.83 10.93 15.98
CA ALA A 191 -0.79 12.10 16.85
C ALA A 191 -1.36 13.33 16.15
#